data_AF-A0AAW1TKC9-F1
#
_entry.id   AF-A0AAW1TKC9-F1
#
_cell.length_a   1.000
_cell.length_b   1.000
_cell.length_c   1.000
_cell.angle_alpha   90.00
_cell.angle_beta   90.00
_cell.angle_gamma   90.00
#
_symmetry.space_group_name_H-M   'P 1'
#
loop_
_entity.id
_entity.type
_entity.pdbx_description
1 polymer ?
#
loop_
_entity_poly.entity_id
_entity_poly.type
_entity_poly.pdbx_seq_one_letter_code
_entity_poly.pdbx_strand_id
1 'polypeptide(L)'
;PKFGIGPFGRLINIGRYLADVEDIIADQPEETKDILRARVTNNITNYLQFTKTTGVPTHHQIMYTKTRKFLKDNPNLYIVHADKGGCTVAMDKD
;
A
#
# COMPACT_ATOMS: atom_id res chain seq x y z
N PRO A 1 19.46 9.65 -17.05
CA PRO A 1 18.05 9.41 -17.40
C PRO A 1 17.11 10.42 -16.71
N LYS A 2 16.47 11.31 -17.47
CA LYS A 2 15.38 12.17 -16.96
C LYS A 2 14.11 11.33 -16.96
N PHE A 3 13.73 10.78 -15.80
CA PHE A 3 12.44 10.09 -15.66
C PHE A 3 11.31 11.04 -16.06
N GLY A 4 10.48 10.62 -17.03
CA GLY A 4 9.38 11.41 -17.55
C GLY A 4 8.19 11.45 -16.60
N ILE A 5 8.38 11.94 -15.37
CA ILE A 5 7.28 12.21 -14.45
C ILE A 5 6.55 13.44 -14.99
N GLY A 6 5.39 13.22 -15.61
CA GLY A 6 4.58 14.28 -16.21
C GLY A 6 4.14 15.31 -15.17
N PRO A 7 4.08 16.61 -15.51
CA PRO A 7 3.82 17.68 -14.54
C PRO A 7 2.39 17.71 -13.99
N PHE A 8 1.44 16.96 -14.57
CA PHE A 8 0.03 17.05 -14.21
C PHE A 8 -0.61 15.66 -14.10
N GLY A 9 -0.59 15.12 -12.89
CA GLY A 9 -1.33 13.93 -12.50
C GLY A 9 -0.51 13.04 -11.58
N ARG A 10 -1.08 12.67 -10.43
CA ARG A 10 -0.54 11.59 -9.55
C ARG A 10 -0.57 10.20 -10.24
N LEU A 11 -0.70 10.16 -11.56
CA LEU A 11 -0.88 8.97 -12.36
C LEU A 11 0.33 8.78 -13.26
N ILE A 12 1.00 7.65 -13.06
CA ILE A 12 2.10 7.21 -13.91
C ILE A 12 1.52 6.87 -15.29
N ASN A 13 2.08 7.45 -16.35
CA ASN A 13 1.80 6.98 -17.71
C ASN A 13 2.52 5.65 -17.92
N ILE A 14 1.77 4.55 -17.82
CA ILE A 14 2.32 3.19 -17.84
C ILE A 14 3.02 2.89 -19.16
N GLY A 15 2.48 3.34 -20.30
CA GLY A 15 3.10 3.13 -21.61
C GLY A 15 4.49 3.76 -21.71
N ARG A 16 4.63 5.00 -21.23
CA ARG A 16 5.93 5.69 -21.20
C ARG A 16 6.89 5.06 -20.19
N TYR A 17 6.39 4.68 -19.01
CA TYR A 17 7.20 3.99 -18.01
C TYR A 17 7.74 2.65 -18.52
N LEU A 18 6.93 1.86 -19.23
CA LEU A 18 7.37 0.61 -19.84
C LEU A 18 8.43 0.84 -20.92
N ALA A 19 8.27 1.86 -21.76
CA ALA A 19 9.27 2.22 -22.76
C ALA A 19 10.62 2.59 -22.11
N ASP A 20 10.60 3.48 -21.11
CA ASP A 20 11.80 3.89 -20.37
C ASP A 20 12.49 2.69 -19.69
N VAL A 21 11.70 1.71 -19.20
CA VAL A 21 12.23 0.50 -18.57
C VAL A 21 12.82 -0.48 -19.58
N GLU A 22 12.16 -0.73 -20.72
CA GLU A 22 12.71 -1.61 -21.75
C GLU A 22 14.00 -1.05 -22.35
N ASP A 23 14.11 0.27 -22.50
CA ASP A 23 15.37 0.92 -22.90
C ASP A 23 16.50 0.62 -21.90
N ILE A 24 16.22 0.68 -20.59
CA ILE A 24 17.21 0.34 -19.54
C ILE A 24 17.53 -1.16 -19.53
N ILE A 25 16.54 -2.03 -19.73
CA ILE A 25 16.71 -3.48 -19.75
C ILE A 25 17.53 -3.92 -20.97
N ALA A 26 17.39 -3.23 -22.11
CA ALA A 26 18.15 -3.52 -23.32
C ALA A 26 19.66 -3.47 -23.09
N ASP A 27 20.11 -2.56 -22.24
CA ASP A 27 21.53 -2.35 -21.87
C ASP A 27 22.06 -3.36 -20.83
N GLN A 28 21.23 -4.24 -20.28
CA GLN A 28 21.63 -5.22 -19.27
C GLN A 28 22.06 -6.57 -19.87
N PRO A 29 22.82 -7.40 -19.13
CA PRO A 29 23.14 -8.77 -19.55
C PRO A 29 21.88 -9.62 -19.74
N GLU A 30 21.88 -10.48 -20.77
CA GLU A 30 20.70 -11.26 -21.18
C GLU A 30 20.10 -12.11 -20.05
N GLU A 31 20.96 -12.68 -19.22
CA GLU A 31 20.60 -13.50 -18.04
C GLU A 31 19.74 -12.74 -17.02
N THR A 32 19.84 -11.42 -16.98
CA THR A 32 19.15 -10.57 -16.00
C THR A 32 17.88 -9.92 -16.54
N LYS A 33 17.69 -9.90 -17.88
CA LYS A 33 16.59 -9.18 -18.52
C LYS A 33 15.23 -9.72 -18.09
N ASP A 34 15.07 -11.04 -18.09
CA ASP A 34 13.81 -11.66 -17.70
C ASP A 34 13.45 -11.42 -16.23
N ILE A 35 14.46 -11.42 -15.35
CA ILE A 35 14.29 -11.11 -13.92
C ILE A 35 13.82 -9.65 -13.76
N LEU A 36 14.42 -8.73 -14.51
CA LEU A 36 14.05 -7.31 -14.46
C LEU A 36 12.63 -7.08 -15.01
N ARG A 37 12.27 -7.71 -16.15
CA ARG A 37 10.91 -7.66 -16.71
C ARG A 37 9.87 -8.21 -15.74
N ALA A 38 10.16 -9.33 -15.08
CA ALA A 38 9.27 -9.91 -14.08
C ALA A 38 9.05 -8.96 -12.88
N ARG A 39 10.12 -8.32 -12.38
CA ARG A 39 10.03 -7.35 -11.28
C ARG A 39 9.19 -6.13 -11.66
N VAL A 40 9.41 -5.58 -12.85
CA VAL A 40 8.68 -4.42 -13.36
C VAL A 40 7.20 -4.75 -13.53
N THR A 41 6.90 -5.93 -14.09
CA THR A 41 5.53 -6.44 -14.26
C THR A 41 4.80 -6.55 -12.92
N ASN A 42 5.46 -7.08 -11.89
CA ASN A 42 4.88 -7.17 -10.55
C ASN A 42 4.58 -5.78 -9.96
N ASN A 43 5.50 -4.83 -10.12
CA ASN A 43 5.31 -3.46 -9.62
C ASN A 43 4.15 -2.75 -10.32
N ILE A 44 4.03 -2.87 -11.65
CA ILE A 44 2.92 -2.28 -12.40
C ILE A 44 1.60 -2.93 -12.03
N THR A 45 1.57 -4.26 -11.91
CA THR A 45 0.39 -5.02 -11.52
C THR A 45 -0.10 -4.57 -10.13
N ASN A 46 0.80 -4.47 -9.16
CA ASN A 46 0.49 -3.98 -7.83
C ASN A 46 -0.05 -2.55 -7.88
N TYR A 47 0.63 -1.63 -8.59
CA TYR A 47 0.19 -0.25 -8.75
C TYR A 47 -1.22 -0.16 -9.36
N LEU A 48 -1.52 -0.96 -10.39
CA LEU A 48 -2.83 -1.02 -11.03
C LEU A 48 -3.91 -1.58 -10.10
N GLN A 49 -3.58 -2.57 -9.27
CA GLN A 49 -4.51 -3.11 -8.27
C GLN A 49 -4.80 -2.11 -7.15
N PHE A 50 -3.77 -1.40 -6.66
CA PHE A 50 -3.92 -0.38 -5.62
C PHE A 50 -4.66 0.86 -6.13
N THR A 51 -4.44 1.28 -7.38
CA THR A 51 -5.18 2.40 -7.98
C THR A 51 -6.64 2.07 -8.25
N LYS A 52 -6.98 0.81 -8.53
CA LYS A 52 -8.39 0.37 -8.64
C LYS A 52 -9.11 0.28 -7.29
N THR A 53 -8.38 0.19 -6.19
CA THR A 53 -8.94 0.04 -4.83
C THR A 53 -9.03 1.35 -4.05
N THR A 54 -8.68 2.51 -4.64
CA THR A 54 -8.68 3.82 -3.96
C THR A 54 -10.04 4.34 -3.46
N GLY A 55 -11.12 3.58 -3.63
CA GLY A 55 -12.44 3.86 -3.04
C GLY A 55 -12.93 2.84 -2.02
N VAL A 56 -12.23 1.72 -1.84
CA VAL A 56 -12.66 0.66 -0.91
C VAL A 56 -11.82 0.77 0.36
N PRO A 57 -12.44 1.07 1.52
CA PRO A 57 -11.73 1.10 2.78
C PRO A 57 -11.06 -0.26 3.02
N THR A 58 -9.77 -0.24 3.34
CA THR A 58 -9.06 -1.45 3.77
C THR A 58 -9.75 -2.06 5.00
N HIS A 59 -9.61 -3.37 5.21
CA HIS A 59 -10.15 -4.03 6.40
C HIS A 59 -9.70 -3.32 7.70
N HIS A 60 -8.44 -2.88 7.76
CA HIS A 60 -7.92 -2.09 8.88
C HIS A 60 -8.63 -0.75 9.07
N GLN A 61 -8.94 -0.02 7.99
CA GLN A 61 -9.70 1.23 8.07
C GLN A 61 -11.15 0.99 8.53
N ILE A 62 -11.79 -0.08 8.08
CA ILE A 62 -13.12 -0.48 8.54
C ILE A 62 -13.10 -0.78 10.04
N MET A 63 -12.16 -1.62 10.47
CA MET A 63 -12.01 -2.00 11.88
C MET A 63 -11.69 -0.79 12.75
N TYR A 64 -10.74 0.05 12.33
CA TYR A 64 -10.41 1.28 13.03
C TYR A 64 -11.64 2.18 13.23
N THR A 65 -12.44 2.38 12.18
CA THR A 65 -13.64 3.23 12.26
C THR A 65 -14.68 2.65 13.22
N LYS A 66 -14.89 1.32 13.17
CA LYS A 66 -15.80 0.63 14.09
C LYS A 66 -15.32 0.70 15.54
N THR A 67 -14.05 0.39 15.79
CA THR A 67 -13.44 0.43 17.12
C THR A 67 -13.45 1.85 17.70
N ARG A 68 -13.11 2.86 16.90
CA ARG A 68 -13.17 4.27 17.32
C ARG A 68 -14.57 4.68 17.74
N LYS A 69 -15.60 4.29 16.99
CA LYS A 69 -16.99 4.56 17.34
C LYS A 69 -17.37 3.85 18.65
N PHE A 70 -17.07 2.56 18.75
CA PHE A 70 -17.35 1.76 19.95
C PHE A 70 -16.76 2.37 21.23
N LEU A 71 -15.49 2.81 21.20
CA LEU A 71 -14.85 3.42 22.37
C LEU A 71 -15.43 4.80 22.71
N LYS A 72 -15.88 5.56 21.71
CA LYS A 72 -16.57 6.84 21.94
C LYS A 72 -17.93 6.65 22.59
N ASP A 73 -18.65 5.60 22.18
CA ASP A 73 -19.99 5.28 22.70
C ASP A 73 -19.94 4.65 24.10
N ASN A 74 -18.76 4.17 24.54
CA ASN A 74 -18.54 3.51 25.84
C ASN A 74 -17.39 4.18 26.63
N PRO A 75 -17.59 5.39 27.19
CA PRO A 75 -16.54 6.18 27.85
C PRO A 75 -16.02 5.58 29.17
N ASN A 76 -16.72 4.57 29.71
CA ASN A 76 -16.31 3.83 30.89
C ASN A 76 -15.22 2.80 30.57
N LEU A 77 -14.98 2.49 29.29
CA LEU A 77 -13.88 1.63 28.88
C LEU A 77 -12.58 2.41 28.81
N TYR A 78 -11.49 1.82 29.29
CA TYR A 78 -10.14 2.30 29.07
C TYR A 78 -9.27 1.22 28.43
N ILE A 79 -8.33 1.65 27.59
CA ILE A 79 -7.42 0.76 26.88
C ILE A 79 -6.14 0.64 27.70
N VAL A 80 -5.79 -0.59 28.05
CA VAL A 80 -4.53 -0.91 28.74
C VAL A 80 -3.70 -1.89 27.93
N HIS A 81 -2.40 -1.87 28.20
CA HIS A 81 -1.52 -2.89 27.67
C HIS A 81 -1.71 -4.18 28.47
N ALA A 82 -1.85 -5.31 27.80
CA ALA A 82 -1.89 -6.60 28.47
C ALA A 82 -0.48 -6.98 28.96
N ASP A 83 -0.39 -7.51 30.17
CA ASP A 83 0.88 -7.95 30.76
C ASP A 83 1.57 -9.07 29.97
N LYS A 84 0.80 -9.82 29.15
CA LYS A 84 1.29 -10.93 28.33
C LYS A 84 0.70 -10.85 26.92
N GLY A 85 1.52 -11.10 25.90
CA GLY A 85 1.07 -11.29 24.52
C GLY A 85 1.13 -10.06 23.62
N GLY A 86 1.71 -8.93 24.08
CA GLY A 86 1.94 -7.76 23.23
C GLY A 86 0.67 -7.13 22.65
N CYS A 87 -0.49 -7.39 23.25
CA CYS A 87 -1.78 -6.88 22.83
C CYS A 87 -2.29 -5.79 23.80
N THR A 88 -3.27 -5.03 23.34
CA THR A 88 -4.02 -4.05 24.15
C THR A 88 -5.42 -4.58 24.41
N VAL A 89 -5.92 -4.44 25.63
CA VAL A 89 -7.26 -4.86 26.04
C VAL A 89 -8.09 -3.66 26.48
N ALA A 90 -9.41 -3.74 26.28
CA ALA A 90 -10.37 -2.77 26.80
C ALA A 90 -10.94 -3.31 28.12
N MET A 91 -10.90 -2.49 29.18
CA MET A 91 -11.40 -2.85 30.52
C MET A 91 -12.38 -1.78 31.01
N ASP A 92 -13.33 -2.17 31.84
CA ASP A 92 -14.23 -1.23 32.54
C ASP A 92 -13.49 -0.48 33.63
N LYS A 93 -13.69 0.84 33.71
CA LYS A 93 -13.29 1.68 34.84
C LYS A 93 -14.17 1.33 36.03
N ASP A 94 -13.62 0.57 36.98
CA ASP A 94 -14.16 0.47 38.34
C ASP A 94 -14.10 1.83 39.07
#